data_AF-A0A956F4V4-F1
#
_entry.id   AF-A0A956F4V4-F1
#
_cell.length_a   1.000
_cell.length_b   1.000
_cell.length_c   1.000
_cell.angle_alpha   90.00
_cell.angle_beta   90.00
_cell.angle_gamma   90.00
#
_symmetry.space_group_name_H-M   'P 1'
#
loop_
_entity.id
_entity.type
_entity.pdbx_description
1 polymer ?
#
loop_
_entity_poly.entity_id
_entity_poly.type
_entity_poly.pdbx_seq_one_letter_code
_entity_poly.pdbx_strand_id
1 'polypeptide(L)'
;MAKIRRRWFLLGVPVALGAGLYWTYGGGQHEPAGTPRGAALPAAAISARIASQRGVDEPAQATKQILFGDLHVHSTFSPDAFMMTLPFVGGEGAHPPADACDFARYCSGLDFFSINDHAEGITPAHWQETKEAIRQCNALAGDPENPDLVAFVGWEWTQVGLTPETHYGHKNVIFRDLADDKLPARPIAAIGQGAQLRRVTGQNRGALLLPLIDFDRRQRYLDLAVYMRELRDTPTCTKDVDTRQLPEDCLEETATPGEL
;
A
#
# COMPACT_ATOMS: atom_id res chain seq x y z
N MET A 1 -47.15 -25.17 -26.97
CA MET A 1 -45.72 -25.52 -26.72
C MET A 1 -44.71 -24.49 -27.24
N ALA A 2 -44.90 -23.84 -28.40
CA ALA A 2 -43.95 -22.85 -28.94
C ALA A 2 -43.74 -21.58 -28.07
N LYS A 3 -44.79 -21.05 -27.41
CA LYS A 3 -44.68 -19.87 -26.52
C LYS A 3 -43.86 -20.12 -25.24
N ILE A 4 -43.86 -21.36 -24.73
CA ILE A 4 -43.12 -21.72 -23.51
C ILE A 4 -41.63 -21.85 -23.84
N ARG A 5 -41.27 -22.57 -24.92
CA ARG A 5 -39.86 -22.63 -25.39
C ARG A 5 -39.29 -21.25 -25.67
N ARG A 6 -40.05 -20.35 -26.30
CA ARG A 6 -39.61 -18.97 -26.55
C ARG A 6 -39.35 -18.16 -25.27
N ARG A 7 -40.13 -18.39 -24.19
CA ARG A 7 -39.90 -17.76 -22.87
C ARG A 7 -38.64 -18.28 -22.16
N TRP A 8 -38.36 -19.59 -22.22
CA TRP A 8 -37.13 -20.16 -21.66
C TRP A 8 -35.88 -19.71 -22.42
N PHE A 9 -35.95 -19.58 -23.75
CA PHE A 9 -34.86 -19.00 -24.54
C PHE A 9 -34.65 -17.49 -24.27
N LEU A 10 -35.73 -16.73 -24.06
CA LEU A 10 -35.65 -15.29 -23.77
C LEU A 10 -35.10 -14.96 -22.36
N LEU A 11 -35.21 -15.87 -21.40
CA LEU A 11 -34.66 -15.71 -20.04
C LEU A 11 -33.32 -16.43 -19.84
N GLY A 12 -33.10 -17.57 -20.49
CA GLY A 12 -31.88 -18.35 -20.33
C GLY A 12 -30.65 -17.72 -20.98
N VAL A 13 -30.80 -17.05 -22.13
CA VAL A 13 -29.67 -16.39 -22.82
C VAL A 13 -29.13 -15.20 -22.01
N PRO A 14 -29.96 -14.25 -21.52
CA PRO A 14 -29.46 -13.18 -20.66
C PRO A 14 -28.79 -13.67 -19.39
N VAL A 15 -29.32 -14.71 -18.76
CA VAL A 15 -28.73 -15.30 -17.54
C VAL A 15 -27.37 -15.93 -17.83
N ALA A 16 -27.26 -16.71 -18.90
CA ALA A 16 -25.99 -17.31 -19.31
C ALA A 16 -24.95 -16.26 -19.70
N LEU A 17 -25.36 -15.19 -20.42
CA LEU A 17 -24.50 -14.06 -20.74
C LEU A 17 -24.06 -13.31 -19.49
N GLY A 18 -24.97 -13.06 -18.55
CA GLY A 18 -24.67 -12.41 -17.27
C GLY A 18 -23.69 -13.25 -16.43
N ALA A 19 -23.90 -14.56 -16.35
CA ALA A 19 -22.99 -15.47 -15.66
C ALA A 19 -21.61 -15.50 -16.33
N GLY A 20 -21.54 -15.55 -17.66
CA GLY A 20 -20.28 -15.48 -18.40
C GLY A 20 -19.55 -14.16 -18.19
N LEU A 21 -20.27 -13.03 -18.20
CA LEU A 21 -19.69 -11.72 -17.91
C LEU A 21 -19.17 -11.63 -16.47
N TYR A 22 -19.94 -12.11 -15.49
CA TYR A 22 -19.49 -12.13 -14.09
C TYR A 22 -18.28 -13.06 -13.90
N TRP A 23 -18.26 -14.21 -14.56
CA TRP A 23 -17.14 -15.17 -14.48
C TRP A 23 -15.82 -14.58 -15.01
N THR A 24 -15.91 -13.69 -16.00
CA THR A 24 -14.77 -13.00 -16.60
C THR A 24 -14.39 -11.71 -15.88
N TYR A 25 -15.37 -10.89 -15.51
CA TYR A 25 -15.16 -9.50 -15.06
C TYR A 25 -15.58 -9.22 -13.62
N GLY A 26 -16.20 -10.19 -12.95
CA GLY A 26 -16.59 -10.11 -11.55
C GLY A 26 -15.62 -10.85 -10.64
N GLY A 27 -15.76 -10.67 -9.33
CA GLY A 27 -15.00 -11.41 -8.32
C GLY A 27 -13.66 -10.79 -7.89
N GLY A 28 -13.33 -9.58 -8.35
CA GLY A 28 -12.22 -8.79 -7.78
C GLY A 28 -12.40 -8.59 -6.27
N GLN A 29 -11.29 -8.55 -5.54
CA GLN A 29 -11.26 -8.41 -4.10
C GLN A 29 -10.52 -7.14 -3.68
N HIS A 30 -10.87 -6.63 -2.50
CA HIS A 30 -10.07 -5.64 -1.80
C HIS A 30 -8.67 -6.21 -1.52
N GLU A 31 -7.63 -5.39 -1.67
CA GLU A 31 -6.26 -5.79 -1.36
C GLU A 31 -6.09 -5.79 0.17
N PRO A 32 -5.83 -6.92 0.82
CA PRO A 32 -5.74 -6.94 2.28
C PRO A 32 -4.34 -6.56 2.77
N ALA A 33 -4.24 -6.06 4.00
CA ALA A 33 -2.95 -5.78 4.65
C ALA A 33 -2.07 -7.03 4.88
N GLY A 34 -2.68 -8.22 4.83
CA GLY A 34 -2.08 -9.48 5.23
C GLY A 34 -1.95 -9.61 6.76
N THR A 35 -1.15 -10.57 7.20
CA THR A 35 -0.81 -10.75 8.63
C THR A 35 0.65 -11.18 8.70
N PRO A 36 1.50 -10.52 9.51
CA PRO A 36 2.88 -10.94 9.66
C PRO A 36 2.94 -12.40 10.16
N ARG A 37 3.73 -13.24 9.49
CA ARG A 37 3.72 -14.70 9.71
C ARG A 37 4.76 -15.15 10.72
N GLY A 38 5.84 -14.40 10.88
CA GLY A 38 6.99 -14.83 11.68
C GLY A 38 7.07 -14.21 13.07
N ALA A 39 7.70 -14.94 14.00
CA ALA A 39 7.99 -14.47 15.36
C ALA A 39 9.32 -13.68 15.43
N ALA A 40 9.50 -12.88 16.49
CA ALA A 40 10.79 -12.22 16.77
C ALA A 40 12.00 -13.14 16.53
N LEU A 41 13.07 -12.55 16.00
CA LEU A 41 14.36 -13.21 15.88
C LEU A 41 14.81 -13.72 17.26
N PRO A 42 15.44 -14.92 17.34
CA PRO A 42 15.94 -15.43 18.61
C PRO A 42 16.94 -14.44 19.26
N ALA A 43 16.85 -14.25 20.57
CA ALA A 43 17.73 -13.34 21.32
C ALA A 43 19.23 -13.61 21.08
N ALA A 44 19.61 -14.86 20.84
CA ALA A 44 20.98 -15.24 20.48
C ALA A 44 21.43 -14.68 19.12
N ALA A 45 20.53 -14.62 18.14
CA ALA A 45 20.80 -14.03 16.83
C ALA A 45 20.97 -12.50 16.93
N ILE A 46 20.12 -11.84 17.72
CA ILE A 46 20.22 -10.40 18.01
C ILE A 46 21.54 -10.10 18.73
N SER A 47 21.87 -10.88 19.76
CA SER A 47 23.13 -10.72 20.53
C SER A 47 24.36 -10.94 19.66
N ALA A 48 24.33 -11.93 18.76
CA ALA A 48 25.41 -12.17 17.81
C ALA A 48 25.57 -11.01 16.81
N ARG A 49 24.47 -10.42 16.31
CA ARG A 49 24.49 -9.23 15.46
C ARG A 49 25.14 -8.05 16.19
N ILE A 50 24.69 -7.73 17.39
CA ILE A 50 25.24 -6.65 18.22
C ILE A 50 26.74 -6.87 18.50
N ALA A 51 27.14 -8.09 18.84
CA ALA A 51 28.55 -8.41 19.08
C ALA A 51 29.41 -8.22 17.83
N SER A 52 28.90 -8.60 16.66
CA SER A 52 29.60 -8.43 15.39
C SER A 52 29.79 -6.95 15.01
N GLN A 53 28.81 -6.09 15.31
CA GLN A 53 28.88 -4.64 15.08
C GLN A 53 29.89 -3.97 16.02
N ARG A 54 29.90 -4.34 17.31
CA ARG A 54 30.85 -3.79 18.30
C ARG A 54 32.32 -4.13 18.02
N GLY A 55 32.59 -5.25 17.33
CA GLY A 55 33.95 -5.66 16.97
C GLY A 55 34.63 -4.76 15.94
N VAL A 56 33.89 -3.82 15.34
CA VAL A 56 34.38 -2.87 14.32
C VAL A 56 34.58 -1.47 14.91
N ASP A 57 34.04 -1.18 16.10
CA ASP A 57 34.11 0.15 16.72
C ASP A 57 35.39 0.34 17.55
N GLU A 58 36.01 1.51 17.44
CA GLU A 58 37.11 1.95 18.31
C GLU A 58 36.62 2.10 19.77
N PRO A 59 37.45 1.78 20.80
CA PRO A 59 37.04 1.74 22.21
C PRO A 59 36.38 3.03 22.75
N ALA A 60 36.59 4.17 22.09
CA ALA A 60 36.02 5.46 22.46
C ALA A 60 34.52 5.63 22.10
N GLN A 61 33.92 4.70 21.35
CA GLN A 61 32.51 4.78 20.88
C GLN A 61 31.54 3.80 21.56
N ALA A 62 31.94 3.11 22.64
CA ALA A 62 31.18 2.05 23.32
C ALA A 62 29.76 2.40 23.84
N THR A 63 29.27 3.64 23.65
CA THR A 63 27.92 4.09 24.01
C THR A 63 26.97 4.24 22.82
N LYS A 64 27.44 4.09 21.57
CA LYS A 64 26.62 4.23 20.36
C LYS A 64 26.51 2.87 19.64
N GLN A 65 25.41 2.69 18.92
CA GLN A 65 25.14 1.52 18.09
C GLN A 65 24.82 1.97 16.67
N ILE A 66 25.37 1.27 15.68
CA ILE A 66 25.01 1.45 14.27
C ILE A 66 23.77 0.58 13.99
N LEU A 67 22.76 1.19 13.39
CA LEU A 67 21.53 0.52 12.95
C LEU A 67 21.36 0.70 11.44
N PHE A 68 20.89 -0.35 10.78
CA PHE A 68 20.61 -0.36 9.34
C PHE A 68 19.12 -0.50 9.10
N GLY A 69 18.57 0.36 8.26
CA GLY A 69 17.14 0.32 7.97
C GLY A 69 16.79 0.93 6.62
N ASP A 70 15.52 0.77 6.26
CA ASP A 70 14.95 1.25 4.99
C ASP A 70 13.75 2.17 5.27
N LEU A 71 13.86 3.44 4.92
CA LEU A 71 12.84 4.45 5.20
C LEU A 71 11.95 4.76 3.99
N HIS A 72 11.92 3.87 2.98
CA HIS A 72 11.11 4.07 1.79
C HIS A 72 10.62 2.74 1.19
N VAL A 73 9.68 2.09 1.86
CA VAL A 73 9.12 0.80 1.41
C VAL A 73 7.69 0.97 0.87
N HIS A 74 7.41 0.39 -0.29
CA HIS A 74 6.08 0.33 -0.88
C HIS A 74 5.52 -1.09 -0.79
N SER A 75 4.20 -1.19 -0.64
CA SER A 75 3.40 -2.41 -0.63
C SER A 75 2.34 -2.36 -1.71
N THR A 76 1.52 -3.40 -1.83
CA THR A 76 0.36 -3.39 -2.73
C THR A 76 -0.72 -2.38 -2.36
N PHE A 77 -0.56 -1.59 -1.29
CA PHE A 77 -1.41 -0.42 -1.06
C PHE A 77 -0.97 0.81 -1.87
N SER A 78 0.20 0.77 -2.51
CA SER A 78 0.66 1.77 -3.45
C SER A 78 0.37 1.39 -4.91
N PRO A 79 -0.05 2.34 -5.79
CA PRO A 79 -0.40 2.01 -7.16
C PRO A 79 0.75 1.45 -8.00
N ASP A 80 1.98 1.94 -7.77
CA ASP A 80 3.17 1.50 -8.49
C ASP A 80 3.53 0.05 -8.15
N ALA A 81 3.59 -0.28 -6.85
CA ALA A 81 3.85 -1.63 -6.37
C ALA A 81 2.71 -2.59 -6.75
N PHE A 82 1.44 -2.16 -6.67
CA PHE A 82 0.33 -2.98 -7.18
C PHE A 82 0.53 -3.32 -8.65
N MET A 83 0.86 -2.33 -9.50
CA MET A 83 1.11 -2.56 -10.92
C MET A 83 2.21 -3.59 -11.17
N MET A 84 3.23 -3.64 -10.31
CA MET A 84 4.30 -4.64 -10.40
C MET A 84 3.86 -6.07 -10.06
N THR A 85 2.69 -6.24 -9.44
CA THR A 85 2.10 -7.57 -9.19
C THR A 85 1.39 -8.18 -10.40
N LEU A 86 1.19 -7.40 -11.46
CA LEU A 86 0.33 -7.80 -12.56
C LEU A 86 1.00 -8.86 -13.46
N PRO A 87 0.26 -9.89 -13.90
CA PRO A 87 0.86 -10.96 -14.69
C PRO A 87 1.50 -10.50 -16.02
N PHE A 88 1.02 -9.43 -16.66
CA PHE A 88 1.60 -8.95 -17.92
C PHE A 88 3.00 -8.32 -17.75
N VAL A 89 3.37 -7.87 -16.55
CA VAL A 89 4.74 -7.44 -16.23
C VAL A 89 5.59 -8.58 -15.64
N GLY A 90 5.04 -9.79 -15.57
CA GLY A 90 5.72 -10.94 -14.96
C GLY A 90 5.74 -10.90 -13.42
N GLY A 91 4.82 -10.16 -12.80
CA GLY A 91 4.72 -10.07 -11.34
C GLY A 91 4.46 -11.41 -10.65
N GLU A 92 5.04 -11.58 -9.46
CA GLU A 92 4.98 -12.84 -8.70
C GLU A 92 3.73 -12.96 -7.80
N GLY A 93 2.99 -11.88 -7.61
CA GLY A 93 1.79 -11.85 -6.79
C GLY A 93 1.74 -10.62 -5.88
N ALA A 94 0.84 -10.67 -4.90
CA ALA A 94 0.66 -9.58 -3.94
C ALA A 94 1.80 -9.53 -2.91
N HIS A 95 2.19 -8.31 -2.54
CA HIS A 95 3.16 -7.99 -1.48
C HIS A 95 2.54 -6.94 -0.54
N PRO A 96 1.63 -7.34 0.35
CA PRO A 96 0.91 -6.43 1.23
C PRO A 96 1.80 -5.88 2.37
N PRO A 97 1.35 -4.87 3.13
CA PRO A 97 2.11 -4.30 4.25
C PRO A 97 2.71 -5.32 5.23
N ALA A 98 2.00 -6.42 5.52
CA ALA A 98 2.53 -7.49 6.36
C ALA A 98 3.77 -8.20 5.78
N ASP A 99 3.85 -8.37 4.46
CA ASP A 99 5.02 -8.98 3.81
C ASP A 99 6.24 -8.06 3.93
N ALA A 100 6.06 -6.73 3.93
CA ALA A 100 7.17 -5.80 4.17
C ALA A 100 7.81 -6.00 5.56
N CYS A 101 6.99 -6.26 6.59
CA CYS A 101 7.48 -6.60 7.93
C CYS A 101 8.32 -7.88 7.94
N ASP A 102 7.78 -8.97 7.36
CA ASP A 102 8.48 -10.25 7.32
C ASP A 102 9.75 -10.18 6.46
N PHE A 103 9.70 -9.47 5.32
CA PHE A 103 10.86 -9.29 4.44
C PHE A 103 11.96 -8.48 5.12
N ALA A 104 11.62 -7.37 5.77
CA ALA A 104 12.56 -6.56 6.55
C ALA A 104 13.24 -7.42 7.64
N ARG A 105 12.46 -8.23 8.35
CA ARG A 105 12.95 -9.09 9.44
C ARG A 105 13.85 -10.23 8.97
N TYR A 106 13.39 -11.02 7.99
CA TYR A 106 14.03 -12.30 7.66
C TYR A 106 14.91 -12.27 6.42
N CYS A 107 14.56 -11.46 5.42
CA CYS A 107 15.26 -11.45 4.13
C CYS A 107 16.35 -10.37 4.12
N SER A 108 16.01 -9.15 4.53
CA SER A 108 16.95 -8.03 4.56
C SER A 108 17.72 -7.94 5.88
N GLY A 109 17.18 -8.48 6.97
CA GLY A 109 17.81 -8.43 8.29
C GLY A 109 17.98 -6.99 8.80
N LEU A 110 16.99 -6.13 8.56
CA LEU A 110 16.99 -4.73 8.99
C LEU A 110 16.81 -4.61 10.51
N ASP A 111 17.24 -3.47 11.05
CA ASP A 111 16.96 -3.06 12.43
C ASP A 111 15.72 -2.15 12.49
N PHE A 112 15.41 -1.45 11.39
CA PHE A 112 14.17 -0.69 11.25
C PHE A 112 13.71 -0.53 9.80
N PHE A 113 12.42 -0.27 9.58
CA PHE A 113 11.91 0.16 8.28
C PHE A 113 10.71 1.10 8.41
N SER A 114 10.37 1.83 7.35
CA SER A 114 9.15 2.63 7.26
C SER A 114 8.34 2.22 6.03
N ILE A 115 7.03 2.00 6.22
CA ILE A 115 6.08 1.85 5.11
C ILE A 115 5.70 3.24 4.60
N ASN A 116 5.86 3.47 3.30
CA ASN A 116 5.71 4.76 2.64
C ASN A 116 5.01 4.61 1.29
N ASP A 117 3.85 3.94 1.28
CA ASP A 117 3.00 3.88 0.10
C ASP A 117 2.63 5.30 -0.41
N HIS A 118 2.43 5.43 -1.72
CA HIS A 118 2.01 6.69 -2.34
C HIS A 118 0.68 7.17 -1.77
N ALA A 119 0.65 8.34 -1.14
CA ALA A 119 -0.53 8.86 -0.47
C ALA A 119 -1.75 9.01 -1.39
N GLU A 120 -1.56 9.27 -2.69
CA GLU A 120 -2.66 9.35 -3.67
C GLU A 120 -3.37 8.00 -3.92
N GLY A 121 -2.76 6.90 -3.48
CA GLY A 121 -3.25 5.53 -3.59
C GLY A 121 -3.71 4.91 -2.27
N ILE A 122 -3.72 5.67 -1.17
CA ILE A 122 -4.16 5.17 0.13
C ILE A 122 -5.61 5.60 0.37
N THR A 123 -6.51 4.62 0.41
CA THR A 123 -7.91 4.84 0.84
C THR A 123 -7.98 5.00 2.36
N PRO A 124 -9.08 5.56 2.92
CA PRO A 124 -9.27 5.59 4.38
C PRO A 124 -9.16 4.21 5.03
N ALA A 125 -9.67 3.15 4.37
CA ALA A 125 -9.54 1.77 4.85
C ALA A 125 -8.07 1.32 4.86
N HIS A 126 -7.36 1.47 3.74
CA HIS A 126 -5.94 1.14 3.66
C HIS A 126 -5.11 1.91 4.69
N TRP A 127 -5.43 3.17 5.01
CA TRP A 127 -4.70 3.90 6.05
C TRP A 127 -4.86 3.25 7.42
N GLN A 128 -6.08 2.87 7.81
CA GLN A 128 -6.31 2.16 9.07
C GLN A 128 -5.58 0.82 9.09
N GLU A 129 -5.64 0.10 7.97
CA GLU A 129 -4.98 -1.19 7.78
C GLU A 129 -3.46 -1.10 7.83
N THR A 130 -2.85 -0.06 7.25
CA THR A 130 -1.41 0.21 7.36
C THR A 130 -1.02 0.48 8.81
N LYS A 131 -1.77 1.35 9.53
CA LYS A 131 -1.51 1.60 10.96
C LYS A 131 -1.54 0.30 11.76
N GLU A 132 -2.54 -0.54 11.51
CA GLU A 132 -2.70 -1.81 12.19
C GLU A 132 -1.60 -2.82 11.83
N ALA A 133 -1.23 -2.94 10.55
CA ALA A 133 -0.14 -3.82 10.12
C ALA A 133 1.20 -3.44 10.77
N ILE A 134 1.50 -2.14 10.90
CA ILE A 134 2.70 -1.67 11.59
C ILE A 134 2.64 -1.94 13.09
N ARG A 135 1.48 -1.78 13.74
CA ARG A 135 1.29 -2.16 15.15
C ARG A 135 1.52 -3.65 15.35
N GLN A 136 0.96 -4.49 14.49
CA GLN A 136 1.17 -5.95 14.54
C GLN A 136 2.65 -6.30 14.36
N CYS A 137 3.33 -5.66 13.41
CA CYS A 137 4.76 -5.89 13.19
C CYS A 137 5.62 -5.61 14.44
N ASN A 138 5.36 -4.49 15.11
CA ASN A 138 6.07 -4.10 16.32
C ASN A 138 5.65 -4.94 17.54
N ALA A 139 4.40 -5.37 17.63
CA ALA A 139 3.94 -6.26 18.70
C ALA A 139 4.66 -7.63 18.68
N LEU A 140 5.16 -8.04 17.51
CA LEU A 140 5.93 -9.26 17.32
C LEU A 140 7.43 -9.08 17.57
N ALA A 141 7.93 -7.86 17.84
CA ALA A 141 9.36 -7.56 17.88
C ALA A 141 10.07 -7.96 19.17
N GLY A 142 9.35 -8.53 20.15
CA GLY A 142 9.91 -9.02 21.40
C GLY A 142 9.99 -7.95 22.49
N ASP A 143 11.18 -7.74 23.06
CA ASP A 143 11.40 -6.79 24.15
C ASP A 143 11.23 -5.34 23.65
N PRO A 144 10.28 -4.55 24.18
CA PRO A 144 10.08 -3.17 23.75
C PRO A 144 11.30 -2.25 23.97
N GLU A 145 12.18 -2.57 24.93
CA GLU A 145 13.40 -1.79 25.17
C GLU A 145 14.53 -2.18 24.21
N ASN A 146 14.43 -3.34 23.57
CA ASN A 146 15.42 -3.84 22.61
C ASN A 146 14.77 -4.76 21.56
N PRO A 147 13.91 -4.19 20.69
CA PRO A 147 13.17 -4.97 19.69
C PRO A 147 14.09 -5.51 18.60
N ASP A 148 13.69 -6.61 17.97
CA ASP A 148 14.43 -7.18 16.84
C ASP A 148 14.31 -6.35 15.55
N LEU A 149 13.22 -5.60 15.42
CA LEU A 149 12.88 -4.74 14.30
C LEU A 149 11.95 -3.62 14.78
N VAL A 150 12.19 -2.39 14.35
CA VAL A 150 11.26 -1.26 14.54
C VAL A 150 10.59 -0.90 13.22
N ALA A 151 9.27 -0.99 13.17
CA ALA A 151 8.47 -0.61 12.01
C ALA A 151 7.84 0.78 12.22
N PHE A 152 8.02 1.69 11.28
CA PHE A 152 7.42 3.01 11.27
C PHE A 152 6.26 3.09 10.28
N VAL A 153 5.26 3.88 10.64
CA VAL A 153 4.15 4.21 9.74
C VAL A 153 4.42 5.54 9.05
N GLY A 154 4.05 5.62 7.78
CA GLY A 154 4.25 6.81 6.97
C GLY A 154 3.51 6.72 5.65
N TRP A 155 3.79 7.68 4.78
CA TRP A 155 3.40 7.69 3.38
C TRP A 155 4.43 8.46 2.57
N GLU A 156 4.38 8.33 1.25
CA GLU A 156 5.09 9.20 0.33
C GLU A 156 4.12 10.26 -0.24
N TRP A 157 4.45 11.53 -0.05
CA TRP A 157 3.81 12.64 -0.77
C TRP A 157 4.50 12.78 -2.13
N THR A 158 3.80 12.42 -3.20
CA THR A 158 4.40 12.15 -4.52
C THR A 158 4.03 13.22 -5.55
N GLN A 159 4.76 14.34 -5.57
CA GLN A 159 4.47 15.44 -6.48
C GLN A 159 5.35 15.43 -7.73
N VAL A 160 4.69 15.61 -8.88
CA VAL A 160 5.35 15.75 -10.17
C VAL A 160 4.84 17.00 -10.89
N GLY A 161 5.75 17.95 -11.12
CA GLY A 161 5.58 19.07 -12.04
C GLY A 161 6.12 18.79 -13.44
N LEU A 162 5.65 19.55 -14.43
CA LEU A 162 6.14 19.48 -15.82
C LEU A 162 7.38 20.37 -16.06
N THR A 163 7.66 21.29 -15.14
CA THR A 163 8.83 22.19 -15.19
C THR A 163 9.55 22.16 -13.84
N PRO A 164 10.85 22.50 -13.80
CA PRO A 164 11.60 22.57 -12.55
C PRO A 164 10.94 23.44 -11.47
N GLU A 165 10.31 24.56 -11.87
CA GLU A 165 9.67 25.51 -10.95
C GLU A 165 8.39 24.97 -10.31
N THR A 166 7.77 23.97 -10.95
CA THR A 166 6.51 23.37 -10.50
C THR A 166 6.70 21.93 -9.99
N HIS A 167 7.94 21.42 -9.99
CA HIS A 167 8.30 20.08 -9.58
C HIS A 167 8.92 20.11 -8.17
N TYR A 168 8.14 19.70 -7.18
CA TYR A 168 8.53 19.69 -5.76
C TYR A 168 9.10 18.36 -5.28
N GLY A 169 9.19 17.38 -6.18
CA GLY A 169 9.68 16.05 -5.91
C GLY A 169 8.78 15.28 -4.94
N HIS A 170 9.29 14.13 -4.49
CA HIS A 170 8.59 13.28 -3.55
C HIS A 170 9.17 13.43 -2.14
N LYS A 171 8.34 13.23 -1.12
CA LYS A 171 8.73 13.35 0.30
C LYS A 171 8.13 12.24 1.12
N ASN A 172 8.94 11.52 1.88
CA ASN A 172 8.44 10.59 2.88
C ASN A 172 8.08 11.33 4.17
N VAL A 173 6.87 11.10 4.64
CA VAL A 173 6.40 11.52 5.96
C VAL A 173 6.42 10.29 6.85
N ILE A 174 7.14 10.34 7.96
CA ILE A 174 7.38 9.19 8.84
C ILE A 174 7.03 9.59 10.27
N PHE A 175 6.20 8.77 10.92
CA PHE A 175 5.75 9.01 12.28
C PHE A 175 6.50 8.10 13.26
N ARG A 176 6.92 8.70 14.37
CA ARG A 176 7.60 7.99 15.45
C ARG A 176 6.62 7.18 16.30
N ASP A 177 5.46 7.75 16.58
CA ASP A 177 4.46 7.18 17.48
C ASP A 177 3.41 6.39 16.70
N LEU A 178 2.75 5.43 17.37
CA LEU A 178 1.71 4.59 16.78
C LEU A 178 0.34 4.71 17.44
N ALA A 179 0.20 5.53 18.48
CA ALA A 179 -1.08 5.77 19.12
C ALA A 179 -1.99 6.58 18.19
N ASP A 180 -3.30 6.28 18.19
CA ASP A 180 -4.25 6.94 17.27
C ASP A 180 -4.31 8.47 17.46
N ASP A 181 -4.09 8.99 18.68
CA ASP A 181 -4.05 10.43 18.95
C ASP A 181 -2.73 11.11 18.53
N LYS A 182 -1.72 10.32 18.13
CA LYS A 182 -0.40 10.78 17.65
C LYS A 182 -0.24 10.60 16.14
N LEU A 183 -1.17 9.89 15.51
CA LEU A 183 -1.19 9.68 14.08
C LEU A 183 -2.22 10.57 13.41
N PRO A 184 -1.96 11.04 12.19
CA PRO A 184 -2.94 11.79 11.44
C PRO A 184 -4.12 10.89 11.08
N ALA A 185 -5.30 11.49 11.02
CA ALA A 185 -6.53 10.78 10.66
C ALA A 185 -6.48 10.21 9.24
N ARG A 186 -5.66 10.79 8.36
CA ARG A 186 -5.43 10.36 6.97
C ARG A 186 -4.06 10.82 6.44
N PRO A 187 -3.55 10.19 5.37
CA PRO A 187 -2.45 10.73 4.59
C PRO A 187 -2.88 11.98 3.83
N ILE A 188 -1.90 12.84 3.52
CA ILE A 188 -2.08 13.99 2.64
C ILE A 188 -1.40 13.67 1.31
N ALA A 189 -2.17 13.61 0.23
CA ALA A 189 -1.68 13.32 -1.10
C ALA A 189 -1.22 14.58 -1.84
N ALA A 190 -0.33 14.41 -2.81
CA ALA A 190 0.06 15.50 -3.70
C ALA A 190 -0.95 15.67 -4.84
N ILE A 191 -1.34 16.91 -5.12
CA ILE A 191 -2.01 17.29 -6.36
C ILE A 191 -0.93 17.67 -7.38
N GLY A 192 -0.96 17.03 -8.55
CA GLY A 192 -0.09 17.39 -9.66
C GLY A 192 -0.59 16.81 -10.98
N GLN A 193 -0.12 17.37 -12.10
CA GLN A 193 -0.49 16.88 -13.43
C GLN A 193 -0.13 15.39 -13.61
N GLY A 194 0.91 14.90 -12.94
CA GLY A 194 1.27 13.47 -12.91
C GLY A 194 0.30 12.58 -12.13
N ALA A 195 -0.26 13.04 -11.01
CA ALA A 195 -1.29 12.32 -10.25
C ALA A 195 -2.61 12.27 -11.05
N GLN A 196 -2.94 13.36 -11.75
CA GLN A 196 -4.11 13.44 -12.61
C GLN A 196 -3.98 12.55 -13.86
N LEU A 197 -2.80 12.45 -14.47
CA LEU A 197 -2.54 11.49 -15.56
C LEU A 197 -2.71 10.04 -15.09
N ARG A 198 -2.20 9.68 -13.90
CA ARG A 198 -2.34 8.33 -13.33
C ARG A 198 -3.80 7.95 -13.05
N ARG A 199 -4.60 8.89 -12.52
CA ARG A 199 -6.06 8.71 -12.35
C ARG A 199 -6.79 8.48 -13.68
N VAL A 200 -6.33 9.09 -14.77
CA VAL A 200 -6.95 8.96 -16.10
C VAL A 200 -6.49 7.69 -16.83
N THR A 201 -5.25 7.23 -16.65
CA THR A 201 -4.75 5.99 -17.26
C THR A 201 -5.45 4.72 -16.75
N GLY A 202 -6.10 4.76 -15.59
CA GLY A 202 -6.99 3.70 -15.09
C GLY A 202 -8.25 3.47 -15.95
N GLN A 203 -8.53 4.33 -16.94
CA GLN A 203 -9.65 4.20 -17.89
C GLN A 203 -9.24 3.57 -19.24
N ASN A 204 -8.07 2.93 -19.32
CA ASN A 204 -7.60 2.37 -20.58
C ASN A 204 -8.50 1.21 -21.01
N ARG A 205 -9.25 1.38 -22.12
CA ARG A 205 -10.16 0.35 -22.66
C ARG A 205 -9.45 -0.98 -22.94
N GLY A 206 -8.13 -0.96 -23.17
CA GLY A 206 -7.31 -2.16 -23.29
C GLY A 206 -7.29 -3.04 -22.04
N ALA A 207 -7.47 -2.47 -20.84
CA ALA A 207 -7.52 -3.24 -19.60
C ALA A 207 -8.75 -4.17 -19.53
N LEU A 208 -9.84 -3.86 -20.25
CA LEU A 208 -11.02 -4.73 -20.36
C LEU A 208 -10.75 -6.01 -21.17
N LEU A 209 -9.65 -6.07 -21.92
CA LEU A 209 -9.25 -7.28 -22.63
C LEU A 209 -8.36 -8.19 -21.79
N LEU A 210 -7.72 -7.68 -20.72
CA LEU A 210 -6.78 -8.46 -19.91
C LEU A 210 -7.44 -9.68 -19.26
N PRO A 211 -8.63 -9.60 -18.63
CA PRO A 211 -9.31 -10.78 -18.12
C PRO A 211 -9.75 -11.79 -19.17
N LEU A 212 -9.83 -11.40 -20.46
CA LEU A 212 -10.16 -12.30 -21.57
C LEU A 212 -8.92 -13.00 -22.13
N ILE A 213 -7.82 -12.25 -22.30
CA ILE A 213 -6.58 -12.74 -22.92
C ILE A 213 -5.77 -13.58 -21.94
N ASP A 214 -5.78 -13.22 -20.66
CA ASP A 214 -5.04 -13.88 -19.58
C ASP A 214 -6.01 -14.36 -18.49
N PHE A 215 -6.97 -15.17 -18.95
CA PHE A 215 -8.12 -15.59 -18.17
C PHE A 215 -7.74 -16.32 -16.88
N ASP A 216 -6.76 -17.22 -16.92
CA ASP A 216 -6.38 -18.04 -15.77
C ASP A 216 -5.78 -17.21 -14.62
N ARG A 217 -5.15 -16.08 -14.92
CA ARG A 217 -4.54 -15.17 -13.94
C ARG A 217 -5.33 -13.88 -13.76
N ARG A 218 -6.59 -13.85 -14.20
CA ARG A 218 -7.41 -12.63 -14.24
C ARG A 218 -7.65 -11.97 -12.90
N GLN A 219 -7.56 -12.72 -11.80
CA GLN A 219 -7.88 -12.23 -10.46
C GLN A 219 -7.14 -10.94 -10.11
N ARG A 220 -5.83 -10.84 -10.37
CA ARG A 220 -5.05 -9.62 -10.09
C ARG A 220 -5.49 -8.40 -10.89
N TYR A 221 -5.96 -8.59 -12.14
CA TYR A 221 -6.55 -7.48 -12.90
C TYR A 221 -7.88 -7.03 -12.31
N LEU A 222 -8.67 -7.98 -11.78
CA LEU A 222 -9.94 -7.70 -11.13
C LEU A 222 -9.74 -7.00 -9.77
N ASP A 223 -8.74 -7.42 -9.01
CA ASP A 223 -8.33 -6.78 -7.75
C ASP A 223 -7.85 -5.35 -8.02
N LEU A 224 -7.03 -5.13 -9.05
CA LEU A 224 -6.64 -3.76 -9.48
C LEU A 224 -7.87 -2.91 -9.81
N ALA A 225 -8.88 -3.50 -10.47
CA ALA A 225 -10.11 -2.79 -10.80
C ALA A 225 -10.98 -2.49 -9.56
N VAL A 226 -10.84 -3.25 -8.47
CA VAL A 226 -11.43 -2.95 -7.17
C VAL A 226 -10.64 -1.83 -6.49
N TYR A 227 -9.32 -1.96 -6.38
CA TYR A 227 -8.44 -0.92 -5.82
C TYR A 227 -8.65 0.46 -6.47
N MET A 228 -8.66 0.51 -7.81
CA MET A 228 -8.89 1.75 -8.56
C MET A 228 -10.32 2.30 -8.38
N ARG A 229 -11.29 1.43 -8.12
CA ARG A 229 -12.68 1.83 -7.82
C ARG A 229 -12.77 2.44 -6.43
N GLU A 230 -12.18 1.80 -5.41
CA GLU A 230 -12.17 2.30 -4.04
C GLU A 230 -11.50 3.67 -3.94
N LEU A 231 -10.39 3.88 -4.67
CA LEU A 231 -9.75 5.19 -4.77
C LEU A 231 -10.64 6.24 -5.44
N ARG A 232 -11.31 5.90 -6.54
CA ARG A 232 -12.20 6.83 -7.24
C ARG A 232 -13.44 7.15 -6.41
N ASP A 233 -13.95 6.18 -5.67
CA ASP A 233 -15.18 6.31 -4.89
C ASP A 233 -14.91 7.01 -3.54
N THR A 234 -13.64 7.19 -3.15
CA THR A 234 -13.22 8.03 -2.02
C THR A 234 -13.36 9.53 -2.38
N PRO A 235 -14.17 10.32 -1.65
CA PRO A 235 -14.33 11.74 -1.93
C PRO A 235 -13.06 12.53 -1.57
N THR A 236 -12.76 13.59 -2.32
CA THR A 236 -11.73 14.56 -1.92
C THR A 236 -12.19 15.38 -0.73
N CYS A 237 -11.30 15.67 0.21
CA CYS A 237 -11.59 16.53 1.35
C CYS A 237 -11.92 17.97 0.93
N THR A 238 -12.68 18.67 1.78
CA THR A 238 -12.95 20.10 1.59
C THR A 238 -11.65 20.89 1.71
N LYS A 239 -11.36 21.77 0.76
CA LYS A 239 -10.16 22.61 0.79
C LYS A 239 -10.25 23.68 1.87
N ASP A 240 -9.09 24.18 2.30
CA ASP A 240 -8.95 25.30 3.24
C ASP A 240 -9.57 25.06 4.62
N VAL A 241 -9.71 23.79 5.02
CA VAL A 241 -10.13 23.35 6.36
C VAL A 241 -8.94 22.69 7.05
N ASP A 242 -8.72 23.01 8.33
CA ASP A 242 -7.65 22.39 9.13
C ASP A 242 -7.80 20.85 9.13
N THR A 243 -6.71 20.14 8.87
CA THR A 243 -6.70 18.66 8.75
C THR A 243 -7.39 17.95 9.92
N ARG A 244 -7.30 18.51 11.13
CA ARG A 244 -7.90 17.93 12.36
C ARG A 244 -9.42 18.09 12.41
N GLN A 245 -10.01 18.89 11.53
CA GLN A 245 -11.45 19.16 11.43
C GLN A 245 -12.10 18.47 10.22
N LEU A 246 -11.30 17.90 9.32
CA LEU A 246 -11.79 17.19 8.15
C LEU A 246 -12.36 15.80 8.54
N PRO A 247 -13.29 15.21 7.76
CA PRO A 247 -13.90 13.91 8.06
C PRO A 247 -13.01 12.73 7.64
N GLU A 248 -12.94 11.65 8.42
CA GLU A 248 -11.95 10.55 8.22
C GLU A 248 -12.07 9.81 6.88
N ASP A 249 -13.19 9.93 6.19
CA ASP A 249 -13.54 9.19 4.97
C ASP A 249 -13.24 9.94 3.66
N CYS A 250 -12.36 10.94 3.69
CA CYS A 250 -11.96 11.69 2.51
C CYS A 250 -10.44 11.65 2.25
N LEU A 251 -10.07 11.85 0.97
CA LEU A 251 -8.69 11.99 0.53
C LEU A 251 -8.27 13.46 0.64
N GLU A 252 -7.34 13.75 1.55
CA GLU A 252 -6.77 15.09 1.72
C GLU A 252 -5.66 15.30 0.70
N GLU A 253 -5.60 16.49 0.10
CA GLU A 253 -4.67 16.75 -0.98
C GLU A 253 -4.10 18.17 -0.91
N THR A 254 -2.81 18.32 -1.20
CA THR A 254 -2.10 19.61 -1.27
C THR A 254 -1.31 19.74 -2.57
N ALA A 255 -1.24 20.95 -3.13
CA ALA A 255 -0.55 21.19 -4.41
C ALA A 255 0.95 21.47 -4.22
N THR A 256 1.30 22.06 -3.09
CA THR A 256 2.67 22.47 -2.78
C THR A 256 3.09 21.97 -1.40
N PRO A 257 4.39 21.77 -1.14
CA PRO A 257 4.86 21.37 0.18
C PRO A 257 4.65 22.44 1.25
N GLY A 258 4.37 23.69 0.88
CA GLY A 258 4.08 24.76 1.84
C GLY A 258 2.66 24.69 2.43
N GLU A 259 1.80 23.84 1.88
CA GLU A 259 0.45 23.56 2.38
C GLU A 259 0.40 22.36 3.35
N LEU A 260 1.53 21.66 3.53
CA LEU A 260 1.67 20.53 4.47
C LEU A 260 1.86 20.98 5.92
#